data_AF-A0A2V8DJ66-F1
#
_entry.id   AF-A0A2V8DJ66-F1
#
_cell.length_a   1.000
_cell.length_b   1.000
_cell.length_c   1.000
_cell.angle_alpha   90.00
_cell.angle_beta   90.00
_cell.angle_gamma   90.00
#
_symmetry.space_group_name_H-M   'P 1'
#
loop_
_entity.id
_entity.type
_entity.pdbx_description
1 polymer ?
#
loop_
_entity_poly.entity_id
_entity_poly.type
_entity_poly.pdbx_seq_one_letter_code
_entity_poly.pdbx_strand_id
1 'polypeptide(L)'
;MCLDQLTALDRVTVLTRNNVYEIVVVMPATGEVLVRGGSFFPEFTPVRLAGCTLGGSFLKLRSIHTGFHIEFAVSSGVIITSPVGIIAVAGSDSARGIM
;
A
#
# COMPACT_ATOMS: atom_id res chain seq x y z
N MET A 1 9.50 3.67 -1.04
CA MET A 1 8.55 4.75 -1.41
C MET A 1 7.76 5.11 -0.17
N CYS A 2 7.74 6.39 0.21
CA CYS A 2 6.95 6.86 1.35
C CYS A 2 5.56 7.30 0.88
N LEU A 3 4.51 7.02 1.65
CA LEU A 3 3.15 7.45 1.32
C LEU A 3 3.03 8.98 1.33
N ASP A 4 3.83 9.70 2.13
CA ASP A 4 3.85 11.18 2.16
C ASP A 4 4.23 11.83 0.83
N GLN A 5 4.75 11.05 -0.12
CA GLN A 5 5.11 11.51 -1.45
C GLN A 5 3.97 11.35 -2.47
N LEU A 6 2.85 10.77 -2.04
CA LEU A 6 1.67 10.49 -2.85
C LEU A 6 0.52 11.42 -2.47
N THR A 7 -0.41 11.62 -3.38
CA THR A 7 -1.65 12.34 -3.11
C THR A 7 -2.81 11.38 -2.88
N ALA A 8 -3.90 11.88 -2.32
CA ALA A 8 -5.14 11.11 -2.25
C ALA A 8 -5.57 10.68 -3.66
N LEU A 9 -6.11 9.47 -3.78
CA LEU A 9 -6.52 8.79 -5.02
C LEU A 9 -5.38 8.27 -5.91
N ASP A 10 -4.11 8.54 -5.58
CA ASP A 10 -3.01 7.85 -6.25
C ASP A 10 -3.14 6.34 -6.07
N ARG A 11 -2.85 5.61 -7.16
CA ARG A 11 -2.91 4.16 -7.19
C ARG A 11 -1.51 3.58 -7.16
N VAL A 12 -1.30 2.65 -6.24
CA VAL A 12 -0.05 1.88 -6.13
C VAL A 12 -0.37 0.42 -6.39
N THR A 13 0.28 -0.16 -7.39
CA THR A 13 0.27 -1.61 -7.59
C THR A 13 1.56 -2.19 -7.04
N VAL A 14 1.44 -3.18 -6.16
CA VAL A 14 2.58 -3.85 -5.54
C VAL A 14 2.53 -5.32 -5.87
N LEU A 15 3.54 -5.79 -6.60
CA LEU A 15 3.80 -7.22 -6.72
C LEU A 15 4.68 -7.65 -5.56
N THR A 16 4.15 -8.52 -4.72
CA THR A 16 4.91 -9.26 -3.71
C THR A 16 5.29 -10.63 -4.27
N ARG A 17 6.15 -11.37 -3.56
CA ARG A 17 6.55 -12.74 -3.97
C ARG A 17 5.35 -13.64 -4.28
N ASN A 18 4.26 -13.50 -3.52
CA ASN A 18 3.13 -14.43 -3.60
C ASN A 18 1.89 -13.83 -4.28
N ASN A 19 1.70 -12.51 -4.19
CA ASN A 19 0.44 -11.86 -4.57
C ASN A 19 0.66 -10.47 -5.16
N VAL A 20 -0.31 -10.01 -5.95
CA VAL A 20 -0.44 -8.61 -6.34
C VAL A 20 -1.42 -7.92 -5.40
N TYR A 21 -1.08 -6.69 -5.00
CA TYR A 21 -1.93 -5.80 -4.24
C TYR A 21 -2.14 -4.51 -5.01
N GLU A 22 -3.40 -4.09 -5.12
CA GLU A 22 -3.80 -2.77 -5.60
C GLU A 22 -4.17 -1.91 -4.40
N ILE A 23 -3.54 -0.75 -4.29
CA ILE A 23 -3.68 0.15 -3.14
C ILE A 23 -4.09 1.52 -3.68
N VAL A 24 -5.19 2.06 -3.16
CA VAL A 24 -5.62 3.43 -3.41
C VAL A 24 -5.36 4.24 -2.16
N VAL A 25 -4.61 5.34 -2.29
CA VAL A 25 -4.28 6.21 -1.17
C VAL A 25 -5.51 7.03 -0.78
N VAL A 26 -5.92 6.97 0.50
CA VAL A 26 -7.04 7.77 1.02
C VAL A 26 -6.50 8.98 1.80
N MET A 27 -5.65 8.73 2.79
CA MET A 27 -5.01 9.78 3.60
C MET A 27 -3.52 9.44 3.82
N PRO A 28 -2.61 10.05 3.04
CA PRO A 28 -1.18 9.76 3.11
C PRO A 28 -0.59 9.88 4.53
N ALA A 29 -0.95 10.96 5.23
CA ALA A 29 -0.40 11.32 6.53
C ALA A 29 -0.73 10.29 7.64
N THR A 30 -1.89 9.65 7.58
CA THR A 30 -2.31 8.61 8.53
C THR A 30 -2.08 7.19 8.02
N GLY A 31 -1.79 7.05 6.72
CA GLY A 31 -1.60 5.75 6.06
C GLY A 31 -2.91 5.03 5.75
N GLU A 32 -4.05 5.74 5.76
CA GLU A 32 -5.33 5.16 5.35
C GLU A 32 -5.34 4.89 3.84
N VAL A 33 -5.71 3.67 3.49
CA VAL A 33 -5.75 3.20 2.10
C VAL A 33 -6.94 2.27 1.89
N LEU A 34 -7.38 2.14 0.64
CA LEU A 34 -8.16 0.99 0.20
C LEU A 34 -7.21 -0.02 -0.41
N VAL A 35 -7.27 -1.29 0.00
CA VAL A 35 -6.45 -2.36 -0.55
C VAL A 35 -7.30 -3.47 -1.13
N ARG A 36 -6.90 -4.00 -2.28
CA ARG A 36 -7.40 -5.24 -2.86
C ARG A 36 -6.22 -6.14 -3.19
N GLY A 37 -6.34 -7.44 -2.95
CA GLY A 37 -5.32 -8.43 -3.32
C GLY A 37 -4.94 -9.41 -2.21
N GLY A 38 -4.24 -10.46 -2.60
CA GLY A 38 -3.97 -11.60 -1.74
C GLY A 38 -5.25 -12.32 -1.27
N SER A 39 -5.11 -13.22 -0.30
CA SER A 39 -6.23 -14.01 0.23
C SER A 39 -7.10 -13.26 1.23
N PHE A 40 -6.64 -12.11 1.74
CA PHE A 40 -7.30 -11.40 2.84
C PHE A 40 -8.12 -10.18 2.38
N PHE A 41 -7.93 -9.71 1.15
CA PHE A 41 -8.62 -8.54 0.61
C PHE A 41 -9.22 -8.87 -0.77
N PRO A 42 -10.27 -9.71 -0.85
CA PRO A 42 -10.90 -10.08 -2.12
C PRO A 42 -11.53 -8.87 -2.84
N GLU A 43 -11.93 -7.86 -2.08
CA GLU A 43 -12.47 -6.58 -2.57
C GLU A 43 -11.64 -5.41 -2.02
N PHE A 44 -11.92 -4.19 -2.48
CA PHE A 44 -11.26 -2.99 -1.93
C PHE A 44 -11.71 -2.75 -0.50
N THR A 45 -10.82 -3.06 0.45
CA THR A 45 -11.09 -2.99 1.88
C THR A 45 -10.34 -1.80 2.49
N PRO A 46 -10.99 -0.96 3.31
CA PRO A 46 -10.32 0.11 4.04
C PRO A 46 -9.43 -0.47 5.13
N VAL A 47 -8.15 -0.10 5.10
CA VAL A 47 -7.14 -0.52 6.08
C VAL A 47 -6.15 0.61 6.32
N ARG A 48 -5.28 0.45 7.32
CA ARG A 48 -4.13 1.34 7.52
C ARG A 48 -2.84 0.64 7.10
N LEU A 49 -2.11 1.23 6.16
CA LEU A 49 -0.74 0.83 5.85
C LEU A 49 0.18 1.35 6.96
N ALA A 50 0.52 0.48 7.91
CA ALA A 50 1.35 0.86 9.06
C ALA A 50 2.80 1.14 8.63
N GLY A 51 3.32 0.35 7.69
CA GLY A 51 4.65 0.52 7.13
C GLY A 51 5.16 -0.77 6.48
N CYS A 52 6.48 -0.90 6.41
CA CYS A 52 7.12 -2.14 6.00
C CYS A 52 8.25 -2.58 6.93
N THR A 53 8.44 -3.90 7.08
CA THR A 53 9.45 -4.51 7.97
C THR A 53 10.31 -5.57 7.27
N LEU A 54 11.41 -5.96 7.91
CA LEU A 54 12.20 -7.15 7.56
C LEU A 54 11.73 -8.38 8.37
N GLY A 55 10.44 -8.45 8.74
CA GLY A 55 9.90 -9.56 9.54
C GLY A 55 10.03 -9.35 11.05
N GLY A 56 9.72 -8.15 11.55
CA GLY A 56 9.48 -7.93 12.98
C GLY A 56 10.53 -7.14 13.78
N SER A 57 11.63 -6.66 13.18
CA SER A 57 12.65 -5.89 13.91
C SER A 57 12.47 -4.36 13.85
N PHE A 58 12.12 -3.80 12.68
CA PHE A 58 11.96 -2.37 12.48
C PHE A 58 10.87 -2.06 11.45
N LEU A 59 9.98 -1.11 11.78
CA LEU A 59 8.89 -0.65 10.93
C LEU A 59 9.21 0.71 10.32
N LYS A 60 9.45 0.73 9.01
CA LYS A 60 9.50 1.97 8.24
C LYS A 60 8.08 2.47 8.03
N LEU A 61 7.68 3.41 8.88
CA LEU A 61 6.30 3.92 8.94
C LEU A 61 5.82 4.38 7.57
N ARG A 62 4.58 3.98 7.22
CA ARG A 62 3.83 4.45 6.06
C ARG A 62 4.66 4.44 4.77
N SER A 63 5.42 3.37 4.56
CA SER A 63 6.30 3.23 3.41
C SER A 63 6.27 1.80 2.87
N ILE A 64 6.58 1.67 1.59
CA ILE A 64 6.65 0.40 0.85
C ILE A 64 8.04 0.30 0.23
N HIS A 65 8.76 -0.78 0.51
CA HIS A 65 10.13 -1.00 0.04
C HIS A 65 10.31 -2.40 -0.51
N THR A 66 11.01 -2.52 -1.64
CA THR A 66 11.39 -3.82 -2.22
C THR A 66 12.23 -4.62 -1.22
N GLY A 67 11.96 -5.92 -1.12
CA GLY A 67 12.57 -6.83 -0.14
C GLY A 67 11.95 -6.79 1.26
N PHE A 68 11.07 -5.82 1.55
CA PHE A 68 10.37 -5.72 2.84
C PHE A 68 8.97 -6.33 2.76
N HIS A 69 8.40 -6.67 3.90
CA HIS A 69 7.01 -7.08 4.07
C HIS A 69 6.15 -5.85 4.36
N ILE A 70 4.99 -5.70 3.72
CA ILE A 70 4.03 -4.64 4.06
C ILE A 70 3.19 -5.09 5.24
N GLU A 71 2.95 -4.19 6.19
CA GLU A 71 2.06 -4.41 7.32
C GLU A 71 0.79 -3.58 7.17
N PHE A 72 -0.33 -4.27 6.94
CA PHE A 72 -1.66 -3.68 6.95
C PHE A 72 -2.29 -3.89 8.33
N ALA A 73 -2.52 -2.80 9.06
CA ALA A 73 -3.32 -2.83 10.27
C ALA A 73 -4.80 -2.88 9.90
N VAL A 74 -5.46 -3.91 10.41
CA VAL A 74 -6.90 -4.18 10.28
C VAL A 74 -7.53 -4.24 11.66
N SER A 75 -8.87 -4.25 11.75
CA SER A 75 -9.56 -4.31 13.04
C SER A 75 -9.19 -5.54 13.89
N SER A 76 -8.86 -6.67 13.25
CA SER A 76 -8.51 -7.92 13.92
C SER A 76 -7.01 -8.13 14.15
N GLY A 77 -6.15 -7.13 13.87
CA GLY A 77 -4.70 -7.25 14.05
C GLY A 77 -3.90 -6.70 12.87
N VAL A 78 -2.88 -7.45 12.44
CA VAL A 78 -1.99 -7.05 11.35
C VAL A 78 -1.88 -8.16 10.32
N ILE A 79 -2.01 -7.79 9.06
CA ILE A 79 -1.75 -8.66 7.91
C ILE A 79 -0.39 -8.29 7.34
N ILE A 80 0.50 -9.27 7.29
CA ILE A 80 1.88 -9.11 6.80
C ILE A 80 1.99 -9.78 5.43
N THR A 81 2.41 -9.04 4.42
CA THR A 81 2.58 -9.60 3.06
C THR A 81 3.85 -10.43 2.96
N SER A 82 3.99 -11.19 1.86
CA SER A 82 5.32 -11.66 1.44
C SER A 82 6.21 -10.49 1.00
N PRO A 83 7.55 -10.68 0.85
CA PRO A 83 8.45 -9.61 0.45
C PRO A 83 8.01 -8.93 -0.86
N VAL A 84 8.05 -7.60 -0.88
CA VAL A 84 7.75 -6.78 -2.06
C VAL A 84 8.82 -6.98 -3.13
N GLY A 85 8.38 -7.20 -4.36
CA GLY A 85 9.23 -7.26 -5.55
C GLY A 85 9.20 -5.96 -6.35
N ILE A 86 8.03 -5.62 -6.91
CA ILE A 86 7.84 -4.47 -7.80
C ILE A 86 6.83 -3.51 -7.19
N ILE A 87 7.09 -2.21 -7.33
CA ILE A 87 6.19 -1.12 -6.94
C ILE A 87 5.96 -0.26 -8.18
N ALA A 88 4.70 -0.09 -8.57
CA ALA A 88 4.29 0.80 -9.66
C ALA A 88 3.29 1.82 -9.14
N VAL A 89 3.47 3.09 -9.50
CA VAL A 89 2.58 4.19 -9.10
C VAL A 89 1.93 4.76 -10.35
N ALA A 90 0.60 4.86 -10.33
CA ALA A 90 -0.17 5.61 -11.28
C ALA A 90 -0.78 6.80 -10.54
N GLY A 91 -0.31 8.00 -10.88
CA GLY A 91 -0.86 9.22 -10.31
C GLY A 91 -2.30 9.46 -10.77
N SER A 92 -3.06 10.17 -9.97
CA SER A 92 -4.38 10.69 -10.33
C SER A 92 -4.27 11.92 -11.26
N ASP A 93 -3.59 11.82 -12.41
CA ASP A 93 -3.63 12.90 -13.41
C ASP A 93 -4.92 12.77 -14.24
N SER A 94 -6.01 13.33 -13.71
CA SER A 94 -7.28 13.48 -14.41
C SER A 94 -7.85 14.86 -14.16
N ALA A 95 -7.13 15.89 -14.64
CA ALA A 95 -7.68 17.21 -14.95
C ALA A 95 -6.79 18.02 -15.94
N ARG A 96 -6.12 17.37 -16.89
CA ARG A 96 -5.46 18.05 -18.03
C ARG A 96 -6.04 17.56 -19.34
N GLY A 97 -7.00 18.32 -19.88
CA GLY A 97 -7.37 18.25 -21.29
C GLY A 97 -8.87 18.29 -21.58
N ILE A 98 -9.53 19.42 -21.32
CA ILE A 98 -10.55 19.98 -22.21
C ILE A 98 -10.55 21.50 -22.01
N MET A 99 -9.77 22.17 -22.84
CA MET A 99 -9.95 23.56 -23.22
C MET A 99 -9.99 23.60 -24.74
#